data_AF-A0A6M4BFF4-F1
#
_entry.id   AF-A0A6M4BFF4-F1
#
_cell.length_a   1.000
_cell.length_b   1.000
_cell.length_c   1.000
_cell.angle_alpha   90.00
_cell.angle_beta   90.00
_cell.angle_gamma   90.00
#
_symmetry.space_group_name_H-M   'P 1'
#
loop_
_entity.id
_entity.type
_entity.pdbx_description
1 polymer ?
#
loop_
_entity_poly.entity_id
_entity_poly.type
_entity_poly.pdbx_seq_one_letter_code
_entity_poly.pdbx_strand_id
1 'polypeptide(L)'
;TYSDLILIPLEWRVSNDTLRNELLNLQPGSLYNVSVAALNDDEEGPSITLEIETIIGIPYPSPPDIVIRERHGDRMVVYIPEAKNVNGPVSMYRIVVSIELYQQGYIIDNLGNYTYATELGLPYYITAELDPDDIKTDFTIGDRSTYNGFYNAPLPLTNDIDVSLGIVSEKNHVKRIRYAESTKKIILNINEPEEVSPLVVALGAGIAIGVVLLLIGIGLLIILRKRIHFARMERGSQSMPLSLSEPCVEIENTGFIQDEDERVDYYSNLK
;
A
#
# COMPACT_ATOMS: atom_id res chain seq x y z
N THR A 1 -18.76 -36.56 7.17
CA THR A 1 -17.56 -36.24 7.98
C THR A 1 -16.67 -35.30 7.20
N TYR A 2 -16.18 -34.24 7.85
CA TYR A 2 -15.27 -33.26 7.23
C TYR A 2 -13.79 -33.64 7.38
N SER A 3 -13.47 -34.62 8.22
CA SER A 3 -12.09 -35.01 8.49
C SER A 3 -11.45 -35.75 7.33
N ASP A 4 -10.20 -35.38 7.02
CA ASP A 4 -9.32 -36.12 6.11
C ASP A 4 -8.65 -37.33 6.81
N LEU A 5 -8.82 -37.47 8.13
CA LEU A 5 -8.23 -38.57 8.90
C LEU A 5 -9.09 -39.82 8.80
N ILE A 6 -8.42 -40.96 8.64
CA ILE A 6 -9.06 -42.27 8.84
C ILE A 6 -9.31 -42.43 10.33
N LEU A 7 -10.58 -42.41 10.72
CA LEU A 7 -11.01 -42.59 12.10
C LEU A 7 -10.85 -44.07 12.47
N ILE A 8 -9.99 -44.35 13.46
CA ILE A 8 -9.80 -45.69 14.01
C ILE A 8 -10.97 -45.97 14.97
N PRO A 9 -11.54 -47.20 14.99
CA PRO A 9 -12.52 -47.59 15.98
C PRO A 9 -11.97 -47.38 17.40
N LEU A 10 -12.77 -46.76 18.25
CA LEU A 10 -12.46 -46.52 19.66
C LEU A 10 -13.32 -47.44 20.53
N GLU A 11 -12.72 -48.00 21.57
CA GLU A 11 -13.41 -48.86 22.55
C GLU A 11 -13.24 -48.27 23.95
N TRP A 12 -14.32 -48.33 24.73
CA TRP A 12 -14.30 -47.97 26.15
C TRP A 12 -14.97 -49.07 26.95
N ARG A 13 -14.39 -49.40 28.10
CA ARG A 13 -14.97 -50.34 29.07
C ARG A 13 -15.39 -49.59 30.32
N VAL A 14 -16.64 -49.82 30.74
CA VAL A 14 -17.23 -49.19 31.92
C VAL A 14 -17.80 -50.23 32.86
N SER A 15 -17.99 -49.84 34.12
CA SER A 15 -18.61 -50.70 35.13
C SER A 15 -20.10 -50.92 34.83
N ASN A 16 -20.65 -52.05 35.29
CA ASN A 16 -22.02 -52.47 35.02
C ASN A 16 -23.11 -51.54 35.59
N ASP A 17 -22.76 -50.74 36.60
CA ASP A 17 -23.61 -49.74 37.25
C ASP A 17 -23.57 -48.37 36.54
N THR A 18 -22.78 -48.24 35.47
CA THR A 18 -22.62 -46.98 34.73
C THR A 18 -23.82 -46.72 33.83
N LEU A 19 -24.66 -45.75 34.22
CA LEU A 19 -25.81 -45.32 33.41
C LEU A 19 -25.48 -44.19 32.43
N ARG A 20 -24.35 -43.50 32.60
CA ARG A 20 -23.90 -42.39 31.76
C ARG A 20 -22.39 -42.41 31.62
N ASN A 21 -21.91 -42.22 30.39
CA ASN A 21 -20.49 -42.10 30.08
C ASN A 21 -20.22 -40.96 29.09
N GLU A 22 -19.02 -40.41 29.11
CA GLU A 22 -18.53 -39.42 28.15
C GLU A 22 -17.46 -40.04 27.26
N LEU A 23 -17.68 -39.97 25.94
CA LEU A 23 -16.76 -40.53 24.95
C LEU A 23 -15.71 -39.49 24.59
N LEU A 24 -14.46 -39.75 24.94
CA LEU A 24 -13.33 -38.84 24.73
C LEU A 24 -12.57 -39.19 23.44
N ASN A 25 -11.71 -38.28 22.96
CA ASN A 25 -10.85 -38.48 21.79
C ASN A 25 -11.60 -38.68 20.45
N LEU A 26 -12.82 -38.16 20.34
CA LEU A 26 -13.54 -38.07 19.08
C LEU A 26 -13.06 -36.86 18.27
N GLN A 27 -13.06 -37.01 16.95
CA GLN A 27 -12.75 -35.92 16.02
C GLN A 27 -13.93 -34.94 15.95
N PRO A 28 -13.69 -33.62 15.97
CA PRO A 28 -14.75 -32.63 15.79
C PRO A 28 -15.42 -32.71 14.42
N GLY A 29 -16.69 -32.29 14.32
CA GLY A 29 -17.45 -32.24 13.06
C GLY A 29 -17.51 -33.58 12.32
N SER A 30 -17.54 -34.68 13.06
CA SER A 30 -17.46 -36.03 12.51
C SER A 30 -18.66 -36.87 12.93
N LEU A 31 -19.12 -37.71 12.01
CA LEU A 31 -20.24 -38.61 12.20
C LEU A 31 -19.70 -39.97 12.67
N TYR A 32 -20.21 -40.46 13.79
CA TYR A 32 -19.81 -41.71 14.42
C TYR A 32 -21.00 -42.65 14.59
N ASN A 33 -20.78 -43.93 14.31
CA ASN A 33 -21.66 -45.00 14.73
C ASN A 33 -21.17 -45.53 16.07
N VAL A 34 -21.92 -45.24 17.13
CA VAL A 34 -21.59 -45.64 18.50
C VAL A 34 -22.41 -46.87 18.85
N SER A 35 -21.73 -48.00 19.09
CA SER A 35 -22.35 -49.25 19.53
C SER A 35 -22.09 -49.52 21.01
N VAL A 36 -23.10 -50.00 21.71
CA VAL A 36 -23.01 -50.41 23.13
C VAL A 36 -23.43 -51.86 23.25
N ALA A 37 -22.61 -52.68 23.89
CA ALA A 37 -22.88 -54.08 24.19
C ALA A 37 -22.53 -54.40 25.64
N ALA A 38 -23.24 -55.37 26.23
CA ALA A 38 -22.87 -55.91 27.54
C ALA A 38 -21.80 -56.98 27.35
N LEU A 39 -20.73 -56.93 28.15
CA LEU A 39 -19.63 -57.89 28.09
C LEU A 39 -19.58 -58.69 29.40
N ASN A 40 -19.69 -60.01 29.29
CA ASN A 40 -19.42 -60.96 30.39
C ASN A 40 -17.98 -61.50 30.27
N ASP A 41 -17.58 -62.43 31.15
CA ASP A 41 -16.18 -62.91 31.26
C ASP A 41 -15.54 -63.34 29.92
N ASP A 42 -16.32 -63.91 28.98
CA ASP A 42 -15.79 -64.39 27.69
C ASP A 42 -16.66 -64.06 26.46
N GLU A 43 -17.83 -63.43 26.62
CA GLU A 43 -18.77 -63.20 25.51
C GLU A 43 -19.37 -61.79 25.52
N GLU A 44 -19.37 -61.18 24.34
CA GLU A 44 -20.08 -59.93 24.05
C GLU A 44 -21.53 -60.25 23.69
N GLY A 45 -22.46 -59.61 24.39
CA GLY A 45 -23.89 -59.70 24.11
C GLY A 45 -24.31 -58.94 22.85
N PRO A 46 -25.62 -58.89 22.55
CA PRO A 46 -26.11 -58.10 21.43
C PRO A 46 -25.79 -56.61 21.63
N SER A 47 -25.38 -55.95 20.54
CA SER A 47 -25.07 -54.52 20.54
C SER A 47 -26.24 -53.67 20.03
N ILE A 48 -26.37 -52.47 20.57
CA ILE A 48 -27.24 -51.41 20.05
C ILE A 48 -26.39 -50.27 19.51
N THR A 49 -26.70 -49.80 18.30
CA THR A 49 -25.91 -48.77 17.61
C THR A 49 -26.74 -47.51 17.36
N LEU A 50 -26.12 -46.36 17.58
CA LEU A 50 -26.68 -45.04 17.30
C LEU A 50 -25.68 -44.20 16.49
N GLU A 51 -26.19 -43.45 15.51
CA GLU A 51 -25.40 -42.48 14.77
C GLU A 51 -25.41 -41.12 15.50
N ILE A 52 -24.24 -40.58 15.79
CA ILE A 52 -24.04 -39.34 16.55
C ILE A 52 -23.04 -38.46 15.81
N GLU A 53 -23.34 -37.17 15.69
CA GLU A 53 -22.42 -36.18 15.14
C GLU A 53 -21.76 -35.36 16.26
N THR A 54 -20.44 -35.24 16.23
CA THR A 54 -19.71 -34.36 17.15
C THR A 54 -19.83 -32.90 16.75
N ILE A 55 -19.76 -32.01 17.75
CA ILE A 55 -19.74 -30.56 17.52
C ILE A 55 -18.52 -30.18 16.68
N ILE A 56 -18.66 -29.17 15.81
CA ILE A 56 -17.55 -28.65 15.01
C ILE A 56 -16.43 -28.07 15.87
N GLY A 57 -15.20 -28.24 15.40
CA GLY A 57 -14.00 -27.73 16.07
C GLY A 57 -13.55 -26.39 15.52
N ILE A 58 -12.44 -25.87 16.08
CA ILE A 58 -11.73 -24.73 15.49
C ILE A 58 -11.24 -25.14 14.10
N PRO A 59 -11.41 -24.32 13.06
CA PRO A 59 -10.97 -24.66 11.72
C PRO A 59 -9.50 -25.12 11.68
N TYR A 60 -9.22 -26.16 10.91
CA TYR A 60 -7.87 -26.72 10.74
C TYR A 60 -7.72 -27.32 9.34
N PRO A 61 -6.56 -27.18 8.66
CA PRO A 61 -5.33 -26.49 9.07
C PRO A 61 -5.49 -24.97 9.18
N SER A 62 -4.41 -24.27 9.55
CA SER A 62 -4.41 -22.81 9.52
C SER A 62 -4.72 -22.31 8.10
N PRO A 63 -5.51 -21.23 7.94
CA PRO A 63 -5.80 -20.66 6.63
C PRO A 63 -4.50 -20.22 5.92
N PRO A 64 -4.46 -20.30 4.58
CA PRO A 64 -3.35 -19.76 3.81
C PRO A 64 -3.31 -18.22 3.86
N ASP A 65 -2.13 -17.65 3.63
CA ASP A 65 -1.98 -16.20 3.51
C ASP A 65 -2.65 -15.68 2.22
N ILE A 66 -3.20 -14.46 2.31
CA ILE A 66 -3.72 -13.75 1.14
C ILE A 66 -2.56 -13.31 0.24
N VAL A 67 -2.73 -13.46 -1.07
CA VAL A 67 -1.72 -13.07 -2.06
C VAL A 67 -2.08 -11.71 -2.63
N ILE A 68 -1.28 -10.69 -2.36
CA ILE A 68 -1.47 -9.36 -2.94
C ILE A 68 -1.04 -9.38 -4.40
N ARG A 69 -1.90 -8.91 -5.29
CA ARG A 69 -1.62 -8.76 -6.73
C ARG A 69 -1.12 -7.36 -7.03
N GLU A 70 -1.91 -6.37 -6.67
CA GLU A 70 -1.66 -4.97 -7.02
C GLU A 70 -2.19 -4.04 -5.94
N ARG A 71 -1.59 -2.86 -5.85
CA ARG A 71 -2.07 -1.77 -4.99
C ARG A 71 -2.04 -0.46 -5.75
N HIS A 72 -3.17 0.24 -5.73
CA HIS A 72 -3.36 1.52 -6.40
C HIS A 72 -4.01 2.49 -5.41
N GLY A 73 -3.20 3.34 -4.79
CA GLY A 73 -3.65 4.32 -3.79
C GLY A 73 -4.38 3.69 -2.61
N ASP A 74 -5.69 3.96 -2.52
CA ASP A 74 -6.60 3.51 -1.47
C ASP A 74 -7.25 2.13 -1.74
N ARG A 75 -6.85 1.44 -2.81
CA ARG A 75 -7.39 0.12 -3.20
C ARG A 75 -6.28 -0.91 -3.36
N MET A 76 -6.60 -2.15 -3.03
CA MET A 76 -5.68 -3.28 -3.13
C MET A 76 -6.38 -4.49 -3.73
N VAL A 77 -5.83 -5.03 -4.81
CA VAL A 77 -6.33 -6.24 -5.47
C VAL A 77 -5.59 -7.44 -4.88
N VAL A 78 -6.34 -8.42 -4.40
CA VAL A 78 -5.81 -9.61 -3.73
C VAL A 78 -6.44 -10.89 -4.29
N TYR A 79 -5.65 -11.96 -4.31
CA TYR A 79 -6.11 -13.31 -4.56
C TYR A 79 -6.23 -14.06 -3.23
N ILE A 80 -7.39 -14.67 -3.00
CA ILE A 80 -7.71 -15.41 -1.77
C ILE A 80 -7.59 -16.91 -2.09
N PRO A 81 -6.59 -17.61 -1.54
CA PRO A 81 -6.48 -19.04 -1.77
C PRO A 81 -7.59 -19.81 -1.05
N GLU A 82 -8.08 -20.89 -1.67
CA GLU A 82 -9.06 -21.78 -1.05
C GLU A 82 -8.47 -22.44 0.20
N ALA A 83 -9.22 -22.40 1.29
CA ALA A 83 -8.86 -22.98 2.56
C ALA A 83 -9.55 -24.33 2.78
N LYS A 84 -8.89 -25.20 3.56
CA LYS A 84 -9.45 -26.49 3.99
C LYS A 84 -9.86 -26.42 5.46
N ASN A 85 -10.93 -27.15 5.79
CA ASN A 85 -11.35 -27.34 7.18
C ASN A 85 -11.71 -28.81 7.45
N VAL A 86 -10.90 -29.49 8.27
CA VAL A 86 -11.12 -30.90 8.66
C VAL A 86 -11.97 -31.06 9.92
N ASN A 87 -12.34 -29.95 10.56
CA ASN A 87 -13.09 -29.92 11.82
C ASN A 87 -14.53 -29.40 11.66
N GLY A 88 -14.94 -29.10 10.43
CA GLY A 88 -16.24 -28.53 10.11
C GLY A 88 -16.30 -28.00 8.67
N PRO A 89 -17.41 -27.38 8.26
CA PRO A 89 -17.51 -26.74 6.94
C PRO A 89 -16.65 -25.47 6.86
N VAL A 90 -16.33 -25.04 5.64
CA VAL A 90 -15.88 -23.66 5.37
C VAL A 90 -17.12 -22.86 5.02
N SER A 91 -17.62 -22.06 5.95
CA SER A 91 -18.87 -21.31 5.78
C SER A 91 -18.64 -19.93 5.17
N MET A 92 -17.62 -19.20 5.64
CA MET A 92 -17.27 -17.86 5.12
C MET A 92 -15.76 -17.61 5.20
N TYR A 93 -15.26 -16.78 4.28
CA TYR A 93 -13.92 -16.21 4.28
C TYR A 93 -13.97 -14.79 4.85
N ARG A 94 -13.38 -14.58 6.02
CA ARG A 94 -13.33 -13.28 6.70
C ARG A 94 -11.99 -12.60 6.42
N ILE A 95 -12.01 -11.38 5.91
CA ILE A 95 -10.81 -10.63 5.58
C ILE A 95 -10.62 -9.51 6.60
N VAL A 96 -9.45 -9.48 7.22
CA VAL A 96 -9.08 -8.47 8.22
C VAL A 96 -7.94 -7.62 7.67
N VAL A 97 -8.14 -6.32 7.70
CA VAL A 97 -7.10 -5.32 7.40
C VAL A 97 -6.54 -4.83 8.72
N SER A 98 -5.23 -4.86 8.85
CA SER A 98 -4.49 -4.29 9.99
C SER A 98 -3.44 -3.30 9.51
N ILE A 99 -3.33 -2.19 10.23
CA ILE A 99 -2.39 -1.10 9.97
C ILE A 99 -1.30 -1.18 11.03
N GLU A 100 -0.14 -1.73 10.67
CA GLU A 100 0.92 -2.07 11.63
C GLU A 100 1.86 -0.92 11.96
N LEU A 101 1.33 0.25 12.34
CA LEU A 101 2.17 1.38 12.77
C LEU A 101 3.05 1.05 14.00
N TYR A 102 2.65 0.06 14.81
CA TYR A 102 3.31 -0.28 16.08
C TYR A 102 3.62 -1.78 16.29
N GLN A 103 3.52 -2.63 15.25
CA GLN A 103 3.84 -4.08 15.30
C GLN A 103 3.10 -4.89 16.39
N GLN A 104 1.86 -4.52 16.73
CA GLN A 104 1.14 -5.15 17.84
C GLN A 104 0.25 -6.33 17.43
N GLY A 105 0.14 -6.66 16.13
CA GLY A 105 -0.89 -7.57 15.63
C GLY A 105 -2.30 -7.08 15.94
N TYR A 106 -3.30 -7.96 15.88
CA TYR A 106 -4.68 -7.64 16.28
C TYR A 106 -5.22 -8.61 17.34
N ILE A 107 -6.13 -8.10 18.18
CA ILE A 107 -6.80 -8.86 19.22
C ILE A 107 -8.17 -9.28 18.71
N ILE A 108 -8.40 -10.60 18.65
CA ILE A 108 -9.63 -11.19 18.08
C ILE A 108 -10.89 -10.72 18.82
N ASP A 109 -10.82 -10.56 20.15
CA ASP A 109 -11.97 -10.20 20.98
C ASP A 109 -12.53 -8.80 20.69
N ASN A 110 -11.68 -7.88 20.21
CA ASN A 110 -12.08 -6.51 19.85
C ASN A 110 -12.22 -6.33 18.33
N LEU A 111 -12.21 -7.42 17.56
CA LEU A 111 -12.28 -7.34 16.12
C LEU A 111 -13.73 -7.07 15.67
N GLY A 112 -13.93 -5.99 14.92
CA GLY A 112 -15.24 -5.55 14.47
C GLY A 112 -15.22 -4.89 13.09
N ASN A 113 -16.33 -4.25 12.74
CA ASN A 113 -16.46 -3.47 11.50
C ASN A 113 -15.59 -2.21 11.55
N TYR A 114 -15.36 -1.58 10.40
CA TYR A 114 -14.57 -0.36 10.25
C TYR A 114 -15.05 0.79 11.15
N THR A 115 -16.36 0.99 11.28
CA THR A 115 -16.94 2.04 12.13
C THR A 115 -16.56 1.84 13.60
N TYR A 116 -16.76 0.62 14.12
CA TYR A 116 -16.39 0.23 15.48
C TYR A 116 -14.88 0.41 15.73
N ALA A 117 -14.04 -0.03 14.79
CA ALA A 117 -12.61 0.16 14.89
C ALA A 117 -12.21 1.65 14.93
N THR A 118 -12.85 2.48 14.11
CA THR A 118 -12.59 3.92 14.06
C THR A 118 -13.00 4.61 15.36
N GLU A 119 -14.17 4.27 15.91
CA GLU A 119 -14.67 4.83 17.18
C GLU A 119 -13.74 4.49 18.37
N LEU A 120 -13.17 3.30 18.38
CA LEU A 120 -12.26 2.84 19.42
C LEU A 120 -10.77 3.11 19.14
N GLY A 121 -10.44 3.68 17.98
CA GLY A 121 -9.06 3.91 17.56
C GLY A 121 -8.25 2.62 17.37
N LEU A 122 -8.89 1.52 16.97
CA LEU A 122 -8.24 0.24 16.71
C LEU A 122 -7.55 0.27 15.34
N PRO A 123 -6.30 -0.22 15.24
CA PRO A 123 -5.56 -0.24 13.98
C PRO A 123 -5.94 -1.45 13.10
N TYR A 124 -7.09 -2.08 13.31
CA TYR A 124 -7.52 -3.26 12.57
C TYR A 124 -9.04 -3.35 12.49
N TYR A 125 -9.55 -3.90 11.40
CA TYR A 125 -10.98 -4.07 11.18
C TYR A 125 -11.27 -5.20 10.20
N ILE A 126 -12.48 -5.75 10.27
CA ILE A 126 -13.01 -6.69 9.27
C ILE A 126 -13.48 -5.86 8.07
N THR A 127 -12.93 -6.15 6.91
CA THR A 127 -13.25 -5.44 5.66
C THR A 127 -14.32 -6.15 4.84
N ALA A 128 -14.39 -7.48 4.95
CA ALA A 128 -15.38 -8.29 4.25
C ALA A 128 -15.54 -9.68 4.91
N GLU A 129 -16.72 -10.24 4.76
CA GLU A 129 -16.93 -11.69 4.78
C GLU A 129 -17.50 -12.11 3.43
N LEU A 130 -16.89 -13.13 2.82
CA LEU A 130 -17.23 -13.62 1.49
C LEU A 130 -17.66 -15.08 1.56
N ASP A 131 -18.61 -15.45 0.70
CA ASP A 131 -18.99 -16.84 0.50
C ASP A 131 -17.86 -17.62 -0.21
N PRO A 132 -17.74 -18.94 -0.02
CA PRO A 132 -16.73 -19.76 -0.71
C PRO A 132 -16.76 -19.69 -2.25
N ASP A 133 -17.90 -19.33 -2.83
CA ASP A 133 -18.03 -19.17 -4.28
C ASP A 133 -17.45 -17.83 -4.80
N ASP A 134 -17.41 -16.80 -3.95
CA ASP A 134 -16.97 -15.45 -4.32
C ASP A 134 -15.44 -15.32 -4.38
N ILE A 135 -14.70 -16.24 -3.75
CA ILE A 135 -13.23 -16.24 -3.72
C ILE A 135 -12.58 -16.76 -5.02
N LYS A 136 -13.37 -17.20 -6.00
CA LYS A 136 -12.85 -17.76 -7.27
C LYS A 136 -12.16 -16.70 -8.14
N THR A 137 -12.45 -15.43 -7.90
CA THR A 137 -11.85 -14.28 -8.60
C THR A 137 -11.11 -13.38 -7.62
N ASP A 138 -10.22 -12.54 -8.16
CA ASP A 138 -9.52 -11.55 -7.34
C ASP A 138 -10.52 -10.61 -6.63
N PHE A 139 -10.25 -10.33 -5.37
CA PHE A 139 -11.04 -9.44 -4.52
C PHE A 139 -10.36 -8.08 -4.41
N THR A 140 -11.15 -7.00 -4.41
CA THR A 140 -10.61 -5.63 -4.25
C THR A 140 -10.93 -5.10 -2.86
N ILE A 141 -9.92 -4.93 -2.03
CA ILE A 141 -10.01 -4.24 -0.73
C ILE A 141 -10.04 -2.73 -0.99
N GLY A 142 -10.91 -2.01 -0.26
CA GLY A 142 -11.08 -0.56 -0.39
C GLY A 142 -12.07 -0.10 -1.46
N ASP A 143 -12.92 -0.99 -1.98
CA ASP A 143 -13.90 -0.66 -3.02
C ASP A 143 -15.12 0.14 -2.53
N ARG A 144 -15.25 0.38 -1.22
CA ARG A 144 -16.37 1.08 -0.57
C ARG A 144 -17.71 0.33 -0.66
N SER A 145 -17.68 -0.96 -0.98
CA SER A 145 -18.85 -1.84 -0.94
C SER A 145 -19.04 -2.44 0.46
N THR A 146 -20.18 -3.09 0.69
CA THR A 146 -20.45 -3.83 1.94
C THR A 146 -20.61 -5.31 1.63
N TYR A 147 -19.90 -6.16 2.38
CA TYR A 147 -19.87 -7.61 2.23
C TYR A 147 -20.30 -8.27 3.54
N ASN A 148 -21.45 -8.95 3.54
CA ASN A 148 -22.08 -9.55 4.72
C ASN A 148 -22.14 -8.62 5.95
N GLY A 149 -22.44 -7.33 5.72
CA GLY A 149 -22.54 -6.31 6.78
C GLY A 149 -21.23 -5.63 7.17
N PHE A 150 -20.09 -6.01 6.58
CA PHE A 150 -18.79 -5.34 6.79
C PHE A 150 -18.51 -4.34 5.67
N TYR A 151 -18.16 -3.11 6.05
CA TYR A 151 -17.86 -2.06 5.09
C TYR A 151 -16.39 -2.13 4.66
N ASN A 152 -16.16 -2.31 3.36
CA ASN A 152 -14.84 -2.40 2.76
C ASN A 152 -14.25 -1.00 2.55
N ALA A 153 -13.82 -0.40 3.67
CA ALA A 153 -13.36 0.98 3.73
C ALA A 153 -12.10 1.22 2.87
N PRO A 154 -11.97 2.41 2.26
CA PRO A 154 -10.78 2.76 1.48
C PRO A 154 -9.53 2.68 2.36
N LEU A 155 -8.45 2.14 1.81
CA LEU A 155 -7.21 1.92 2.54
C LEU A 155 -6.46 3.24 2.75
N PRO A 156 -5.79 3.43 3.90
CA PRO A 156 -4.94 4.58 4.13
C PRO A 156 -3.71 4.55 3.19
N LEU A 157 -3.19 5.72 2.83
CA LEU A 157 -1.98 5.89 2.02
C LEU A 157 -0.70 5.60 2.83
N THR A 158 -0.59 4.39 3.35
CA THR A 158 0.60 3.88 4.07
C THR A 158 0.99 2.50 3.54
N ASN A 159 2.28 2.20 3.61
CA ASN A 159 2.83 0.89 3.26
C ASN A 159 2.62 -0.15 4.36
N ASP A 160 2.36 0.29 5.59
CA ASP A 160 2.25 -0.59 6.77
C ASP A 160 0.86 -1.22 6.88
N ILE A 161 0.41 -1.89 5.82
CA ILE A 161 -0.86 -2.62 5.79
C ILE A 161 -0.58 -4.11 5.68
N ASP A 162 -1.13 -4.85 6.62
CA ASP A 162 -1.22 -6.31 6.57
C ASP A 162 -2.68 -6.73 6.35
N VAL A 163 -2.85 -7.83 5.61
CA VAL A 163 -4.16 -8.40 5.30
C VAL A 163 -4.13 -9.87 5.67
N SER A 164 -4.97 -10.24 6.62
CA SER A 164 -5.06 -11.62 7.12
C SER A 164 -6.39 -12.27 6.78
N LEU A 165 -6.34 -13.58 6.54
CA LEU A 165 -7.51 -14.39 6.27
C LEU A 165 -7.98 -15.10 7.53
N GLY A 166 -9.28 -15.03 7.79
CA GLY A 166 -10.01 -15.83 8.75
C GLY A 166 -10.95 -16.81 8.06
N ILE A 167 -11.02 -18.03 8.56
CA ILE A 167 -12.01 -19.02 8.15
C ILE A 167 -13.06 -19.14 9.22
N VAL A 168 -14.30 -18.91 8.82
CA VAL A 168 -15.48 -19.06 9.66
C VAL A 168 -16.13 -20.41 9.34
N SER A 169 -16.31 -21.23 10.37
CA SER A 169 -17.03 -22.49 10.31
C SER A 169 -18.26 -22.38 11.18
N GLU A 170 -19.44 -22.48 10.58
CA GLU A 170 -20.72 -22.38 11.27
C GLU A 170 -21.63 -23.57 10.91
N LYS A 171 -22.09 -24.28 11.94
CA LYS A 171 -23.01 -25.42 11.81
C LYS A 171 -23.78 -25.60 13.12
N ASN A 172 -25.09 -25.86 13.03
CA ASN A 172 -25.96 -26.12 14.19
C ASN A 172 -25.85 -25.04 15.30
N HIS A 173 -25.83 -23.76 14.90
CA HIS A 173 -25.67 -22.59 15.79
C HIS A 173 -24.34 -22.51 16.55
N VAL A 174 -23.37 -23.36 16.21
CA VAL A 174 -21.99 -23.26 16.71
C VAL A 174 -21.17 -22.56 15.65
N LYS A 175 -20.50 -21.46 16.04
CA LYS A 175 -19.57 -20.70 15.20
C LYS A 175 -18.15 -20.83 15.75
N ARG A 176 -17.21 -21.21 14.89
CA ARG A 176 -15.79 -21.33 15.20
C ARG A 176 -15.00 -20.59 14.13
N ILE A 177 -13.96 -19.87 14.52
CA ILE A 177 -13.16 -19.06 13.61
C ILE A 177 -11.69 -19.33 13.86
N ARG A 178 -10.89 -19.39 12.80
CA ARG A 178 -9.43 -19.40 12.86
C ARG A 178 -8.87 -18.38 11.88
N TYR A 179 -7.88 -17.62 12.32
CA TYR A 179 -7.14 -16.68 11.48
C TYR A 179 -5.79 -17.28 11.08
N ALA A 180 -5.28 -16.84 9.93
CA ALA A 180 -3.92 -17.10 9.48
C ALA A 180 -2.91 -16.53 10.48
N GLU A 181 -1.77 -17.19 10.64
CA GLU A 181 -0.69 -16.72 11.52
C GLU A 181 0.06 -15.59 10.80
N SER A 182 -0.25 -14.34 11.13
CA SER A 182 0.37 -13.16 10.50
C SER A 182 1.88 -13.16 10.75
N THR A 183 2.66 -13.32 9.69
CA THR A 183 4.13 -13.33 9.73
C THR A 183 4.76 -12.45 8.65
N LYS A 184 3.98 -11.73 7.83
CA LYS A 184 4.52 -10.99 6.68
C LYS A 184 4.32 -9.47 6.82
N LYS A 185 5.44 -8.77 7.02
CA LYS A 185 5.52 -7.33 6.73
C LYS A 185 5.48 -7.11 5.24
N ILE A 186 4.53 -6.32 4.76
CA ILE A 186 4.37 -6.05 3.34
C ILE A 186 4.92 -4.65 3.06
N ILE A 187 6.12 -4.56 2.49
CA ILE A 187 6.65 -3.29 1.98
C ILE A 187 6.13 -3.14 0.55
N LEU A 188 4.96 -2.51 0.38
CA LEU A 188 4.47 -2.17 -0.96
C LEU A 188 5.09 -0.86 -1.40
N ASN A 189 5.72 -0.84 -2.58
CA ASN A 189 5.97 0.42 -3.27
C ASN A 189 4.62 0.95 -3.74
N ILE A 190 4.07 1.95 -3.04
CA ILE A 190 3.00 2.79 -3.61
C ILE A 190 3.64 3.53 -4.78
N ASN A 191 3.63 2.90 -5.95
CA ASN A 191 3.76 3.64 -7.18
C ASN A 191 2.43 4.37 -7.33
N GLU A 192 2.35 5.57 -6.76
CA GLU A 192 1.38 6.54 -7.24
C GLU A 192 1.59 6.58 -8.76
N PRO A 193 0.56 6.35 -9.60
CA PRO A 193 0.65 6.86 -10.94
C PRO A 193 0.83 8.37 -10.75
N GLU A 194 2.05 8.88 -10.94
CA GLU A 194 2.27 10.31 -11.09
C GLU A 194 1.33 10.72 -12.23
N GLU A 195 0.17 11.26 -11.89
CA GLU A 195 -0.62 12.05 -12.82
C GLU A 195 0.20 13.31 -13.07
N VAL A 196 1.22 13.19 -13.91
CA VAL A 196 2.02 14.31 -14.35
C VAL A 196 1.05 15.25 -15.04
N SER A 197 0.71 16.33 -14.33
CA SER A 197 -0.27 17.28 -14.84
C SER A 197 0.15 17.71 -16.27
N PRO A 198 -0.79 17.81 -17.22
CA PRO A 198 -0.45 18.16 -18.61
C PRO A 198 0.27 19.51 -18.70
N LEU A 199 0.13 20.37 -17.68
CA LEU A 199 0.86 21.62 -17.50
C LEU A 199 2.37 21.40 -17.30
N VAL A 200 2.78 20.43 -16.48
CA VAL A 200 4.20 20.14 -16.20
C VAL A 200 4.88 19.57 -17.45
N VAL A 201 4.19 18.69 -18.18
CA VAL A 201 4.66 18.18 -19.47
C VAL A 201 4.78 19.31 -20.51
N ALA A 202 3.80 20.21 -20.58
CA ALA A 202 3.83 21.35 -21.49
C ALA A 202 4.95 22.36 -21.14
N LEU A 203 5.18 22.62 -19.85
CA LEU A 203 6.27 23.48 -19.38
C LEU A 203 7.64 22.88 -19.71
N GLY A 204 7.83 21.57 -19.48
CA GLY A 204 9.06 20.87 -19.82
C GLY A 204 9.37 20.91 -21.33
N ALA A 205 8.36 20.68 -22.17
CA ALA A 205 8.50 20.77 -23.63
C ALA A 205 8.82 22.21 -24.10
N GLY A 206 8.18 23.23 -23.50
CA GLY A 206 8.42 24.63 -23.83
C GLY A 206 9.84 25.09 -23.52
N ILE A 207 10.40 24.68 -22.37
CA ILE A 207 11.78 24.98 -21.98
C ILE A 207 12.77 24.34 -22.97
N ALA A 208 12.55 23.08 -23.34
CA ALA A 208 13.42 22.38 -24.28
C ALA A 208 13.46 23.08 -25.66
N ILE A 209 12.30 23.48 -26.18
CA ILE A 209 12.20 24.22 -27.45
C ILE A 209 12.89 25.59 -27.35
N GLY A 210 12.70 26.30 -26.23
CA GLY A 210 13.32 27.60 -26.00
C GLY A 210 14.86 27.56 -26.00
N VAL A 211 15.45 26.54 -25.37
CA VAL A 211 16.91 26.35 -25.35
C VAL A 211 17.46 26.11 -26.75
N VAL A 212 16.78 25.28 -27.56
CA VAL A 212 17.20 24.99 -28.95
C VAL A 212 17.15 26.26 -29.81
N LEU A 213 16.10 27.06 -29.72
CA LEU A 213 15.97 28.31 -30.47
C LEU A 213 17.05 29.34 -30.07
N LEU A 214 17.38 29.40 -28.77
CA LEU A 214 18.42 30.29 -28.27
C LEU A 214 19.81 29.91 -28.82
N LEU A 215 20.13 28.61 -28.87
CA LEU A 215 21.38 28.12 -29.46
C LEU A 215 21.49 28.44 -30.96
N ILE A 216 20.39 28.28 -31.71
CA ILE A 216 20.33 28.66 -33.13
C ILE A 216 20.53 30.17 -33.31
N GLY A 217 19.88 30.98 -32.47
CA GLY A 217 20.02 32.44 -32.48
C GLY A 217 21.45 32.91 -32.21
N ILE A 218 22.12 32.32 -31.21
CA ILE A 218 23.54 32.59 -30.94
C ILE A 218 24.41 32.21 -32.14
N GLY A 219 24.17 31.04 -32.75
CA GLY A 219 24.88 30.62 -33.94
C GLY A 219 24.75 31.61 -35.10
N LEU A 220 23.52 32.07 -35.38
CA LEU A 220 23.25 33.08 -36.40
C LEU A 220 23.93 34.42 -36.10
N LEU A 221 23.91 34.87 -34.84
CA LEU A 221 24.60 36.10 -34.43
C LEU A 221 26.11 36.01 -34.64
N ILE A 222 26.72 34.87 -34.35
CA ILE A 222 28.15 34.64 -34.58
C ILE A 222 28.46 34.67 -36.08
N ILE A 223 27.63 34.03 -36.91
CA ILE A 223 27.79 34.03 -38.38
C ILE A 223 27.63 35.45 -38.94
N LEU A 224 26.63 36.21 -38.49
CA LEU A 224 26.41 37.58 -38.92
C LEU A 224 27.56 38.50 -38.50
N ARG A 225 28.07 38.38 -37.26
CA ARG A 225 29.25 39.12 -36.82
C ARG A 225 30.49 38.79 -37.65
N LYS A 226 30.73 37.50 -37.96
CA LYS A 226 31.82 37.09 -38.84
C LYS A 226 31.65 37.66 -40.25
N ARG A 227 30.44 37.61 -40.82
CA ARG A 227 30.17 38.14 -42.17
C ARG A 227 30.36 39.65 -42.24
N ILE A 228 29.92 40.39 -41.22
CA ILE A 228 30.12 41.84 -41.13
C ILE A 228 31.61 42.18 -40.97
N HIS A 229 32.36 41.40 -40.18
CA HIS A 229 33.79 41.56 -40.02
C HIS A 229 34.56 41.33 -41.34
N PHE A 230 34.23 40.27 -42.08
CA PHE A 230 34.81 40.01 -43.40
C PHE A 230 34.44 41.08 -44.44
N ALA A 231 33.19 41.56 -44.45
CA ALA A 231 32.78 42.65 -45.33
C ALA A 231 33.47 43.99 -45.03
N ARG A 232 33.93 44.21 -43.79
CA ARG A 232 34.77 45.38 -43.43
C ARG A 232 36.20 45.24 -43.94
N MET A 233 36.74 44.03 -44.06
CA MET A 233 38.08 43.80 -44.64
C MET A 233 38.11 44.03 -46.15
N GLU A 234 37.04 43.73 -46.89
CA GLU A 234 36.99 43.97 -48.35
C GLU A 234 36.87 45.46 -48.72
N ARG A 235 36.31 46.32 -47.85
CA ARG A 235 36.17 47.76 -48.11
C ARG A 235 37.40 48.61 -47.78
N GLY A 236 38.45 48.03 -47.18
CA GLY A 236 39.70 48.72 -46.84
C GLY A 236 40.71 48.86 -47.97
N SER A 237 40.44 48.32 -49.18
CA SER A 237 41.41 48.24 -50.28
C SER A 237 41.37 49.41 -51.27
N GLN A 238 40.48 50.40 -51.11
CA GLN A 238 40.47 51.59 -51.98
C GLN A 238 40.53 52.88 -51.15
N SER A 239 41.73 53.24 -50.70
CA SER A 239 42.06 54.62 -50.31
C SER A 239 43.14 55.15 -51.24
N MET A 240 42.74 56.00 -52.17
CA MET A 240 43.61 56.80 -53.03
C MET A 240 44.36 57.83 -52.17
N PRO A 241 45.70 57.96 -52.25
CA PRO A 241 46.42 58.94 -51.47
C PRO A 241 46.40 60.30 -52.19
N LEU A 242 45.84 61.33 -51.54
CA LEU A 242 46.04 62.72 -51.92
C LEU A 242 47.06 63.33 -50.96
N SER A 243 48.14 63.82 -51.54
CA SER A 243 49.28 64.44 -50.88
C SER A 243 49.09 65.93 -50.61
N LEU A 244 49.79 66.40 -49.56
CA LEU A 244 50.54 67.65 -49.41
C LEU A 244 49.91 68.88 -48.71
N SER A 245 50.79 69.51 -47.90
CA SER A 245 50.87 70.91 -47.39
C SER A 245 49.94 71.31 -46.22
N GLU A 246 50.33 71.96 -45.11
CA GLU A 246 51.59 72.36 -44.44
C GLU A 246 51.17 72.95 -43.03
N PRO A 247 51.95 73.68 -42.20
CA PRO A 247 52.31 73.24 -40.83
C PRO A 247 51.87 74.16 -39.66
N CYS A 248 52.27 73.71 -38.45
CA CYS A 248 52.57 74.38 -37.17
C CYS A 248 51.51 75.23 -36.44
N VAL A 249 51.37 74.98 -35.12
CA VAL A 249 51.60 75.95 -34.01
C VAL A 249 51.56 75.16 -32.68
N GLU A 250 52.66 75.23 -31.92
CA GLU A 250 52.78 74.79 -30.53
C GLU A 250 52.22 75.87 -29.59
N ILE A 251 51.43 75.48 -28.58
CA ILE A 251 51.15 76.33 -27.41
C ILE A 251 51.34 75.47 -26.16
N GLU A 252 52.49 75.67 -25.49
CA GLU A 252 52.72 75.28 -24.11
C GLU A 252 51.80 76.08 -23.18
N ASN A 253 51.15 75.39 -22.23
CA ASN A 253 50.40 76.04 -21.16
C ASN A 253 51.03 75.60 -19.82
N THR A 254 51.84 76.49 -19.25
CA THR A 254 52.48 76.32 -17.94
C THR A 254 51.81 77.22 -16.91
N GLY A 255 51.57 76.68 -15.71
CA GLY A 255 51.25 77.42 -14.49
C GLY A 255 49.77 77.71 -14.26
N PHE A 256 49.21 77.67 -13.06
CA PHE A 256 49.74 77.49 -11.71
C PHE A 256 48.56 77.10 -10.78
N ILE A 257 48.91 76.62 -9.59
CA ILE A 257 48.14 75.90 -8.56
C ILE A 257 47.31 76.81 -7.62
N GLN A 258 46.23 76.24 -7.05
CA GLN A 258 45.54 76.38 -5.72
C GLN A 258 45.93 77.53 -4.77
N ASP A 259 45.14 77.98 -3.78
CA ASP A 259 43.83 77.67 -3.18
C ASP A 259 43.51 78.88 -2.25
N GLU A 260 42.26 78.94 -1.74
CA GLU A 260 41.82 79.68 -0.53
C GLU A 260 41.84 81.23 -0.62
N ASP A 261 40.90 82.01 -0.09
CA ASP A 261 39.84 81.77 0.89
C ASP A 261 38.81 82.93 0.85
N GLU A 262 37.79 82.86 1.72
CA GLU A 262 36.83 83.88 2.15
C GLU A 262 35.50 84.05 1.37
N ARG A 263 34.42 83.60 2.02
CA ARG A 263 33.34 84.54 2.40
C ARG A 263 32.52 84.05 3.60
N VAL A 264 32.56 84.84 4.67
CA VAL A 264 31.71 84.76 5.86
C VAL A 264 30.50 85.69 5.67
N ASP A 265 29.29 85.28 6.08
CA ASP A 265 28.30 86.14 6.80
C ASP A 265 27.03 85.36 7.23
N TYR A 266 26.70 85.17 8.52
CA TYR A 266 26.25 86.07 9.62
C TYR A 266 24.77 85.93 10.06
N TYR A 267 24.05 84.85 9.71
CA TYR A 267 22.63 84.69 10.09
C TYR A 267 22.26 83.47 10.94
N SER A 268 23.19 82.62 11.37
CA SER A 268 22.82 81.37 12.05
C SER A 268 22.55 81.47 13.57
N ASN A 269 22.61 82.68 14.16
CA ASN A 269 22.25 82.89 15.56
C ASN A 269 20.91 83.62 15.68
N LEU A 270 19.81 82.89 15.48
CA LEU A 270 18.46 83.30 15.88
C LEU A 270 17.75 82.12 16.57
N LYS A 271 17.94 82.11 17.90
CA LYS A 271 17.04 81.67 19.00
C LYS A 271 16.51 80.24 19.04
#